data_AF-A0A7X4XI41-F1
#
_entry.id   AF-A0A7X4XI41-F1
#
_cell.length_a   1.000
_cell.length_b   1.000
_cell.length_c   1.000
_cell.angle_alpha   90.00
_cell.angle_beta   90.00
_cell.angle_gamma   90.00
#
_symmetry.space_group_name_H-M   'P 1'
#
loop_
_entity.id
_entity.type
_entity.pdbx_description
1 polymer ?
#
loop_
_entity_poly.entity_id
_entity_poly.type
_entity_poly.pdbx_seq_one_letter_code
_entity_poly.pdbx_strand_id
1 'polypeptide(L)'
;MKNNPNDLRYAYRMQKLDSGTDRYGNCEVCNKHFDTGYMLVEQRVYYSNIIQAESLSHHKCRTVFGHKNCLATLTECEQSKHLEK
;
A
#
# COMPACT_ATOMS: atom_id res chain seq x y z
N MET A 1 -10.89 20.62 15.09
CA MET A 1 -9.58 20.12 14.59
C MET A 1 -9.58 20.32 13.07
N LYS A 2 -8.86 21.33 12.56
CA LYS A 2 -8.84 21.63 11.13
C LYS A 2 -7.78 20.72 10.49
N ASN A 3 -8.20 19.56 9.97
CA ASN A 3 -7.31 18.73 9.16
C ASN A 3 -6.94 19.52 7.90
N ASN A 4 -5.64 19.69 7.69
CA ASN A 4 -5.10 20.31 6.49
C ASN A 4 -5.45 19.38 5.30
N PRO A 5 -6.18 19.83 4.26
CA PRO A 5 -6.62 18.97 3.16
C PRO A 5 -5.48 18.35 2.33
N ASN A 6 -4.23 18.74 2.60
CA ASN A 6 -3.03 18.23 1.95
C ASN A 6 -2.31 17.11 2.72
N ASP A 7 -2.77 16.71 3.91
CA ASP A 7 -2.23 15.52 4.58
C ASP A 7 -2.79 14.27 3.91
N LEU A 8 -2.06 13.75 2.93
CA LEU A 8 -2.39 12.54 2.20
C LEU A 8 -2.18 11.33 3.11
N ARG A 9 -3.24 10.95 3.82
CA ARG A 9 -3.24 9.75 4.66
C ARG A 9 -3.48 8.50 3.80
N TYR A 10 -2.62 7.51 3.96
CA TYR A 10 -2.74 6.21 3.31
C TYR A 10 -2.98 5.11 4.35
N ALA A 11 -3.83 4.15 4.00
CA ALA A 11 -4.02 2.90 4.69
C ALA A 11 -3.45 1.78 3.81
N TYR A 12 -2.74 0.84 4.44
CA TYR A 12 -2.11 -0.27 3.74
C TYR A 12 -2.76 -1.58 4.17
N ARG A 13 -3.13 -2.40 3.19
CA ARG A 13 -3.67 -3.74 3.44
C ARG A 13 -2.77 -4.78 2.80
N MET A 14 -2.22 -5.68 3.61
CA MET A 14 -1.43 -6.82 3.12
C MET A 14 -2.25 -8.10 3.17
N GLN A 15 -2.28 -8.83 2.06
CA GLN A 15 -2.97 -10.10 1.92
C GLN A 15 -1.99 -11.18 1.45
N LYS A 16 -2.07 -12.37 2.02
CA LYS A 16 -1.32 -13.54 1.54
C LYS A 16 -1.95 -14.03 0.23
N LEU A 17 -1.13 -14.31 -0.78
CA LEU A 17 -1.57 -14.90 -2.04
C LEU A 17 -1.57 -16.42 -1.93
N ASP A 18 -2.44 -17.06 -2.72
CA ASP A 18 -2.51 -18.52 -2.85
C ASP A 18 -1.35 -19.10 -3.66
N SER A 19 -0.67 -18.27 -4.44
CA SER A 19 0.40 -18.68 -5.36
C SER A 19 1.61 -17.75 -5.27
N GLY A 20 2.75 -18.27 -5.71
CA GLY A 20 4.03 -17.56 -5.77
C GLY A 20 4.30 -16.93 -7.13
N THR A 21 5.58 -16.88 -7.47
CA THR A 21 6.09 -16.33 -8.73
C THR A 21 5.55 -17.01 -9.98
N ASP A 22 5.17 -18.28 -9.90
CA ASP A 22 4.56 -19.01 -11.02
C ASP A 22 3.29 -18.33 -11.58
N ARG A 23 2.45 -17.77 -10.69
CA ARG A 23 1.19 -17.11 -11.07
C ARG A 23 1.30 -15.61 -11.21
N TYR A 24 2.10 -14.97 -10.37
CA TYR A 24 2.15 -13.52 -10.24
C TYR A 24 3.43 -12.89 -10.81
N GLY A 25 4.49 -13.67 -11.04
CA GLY A 25 5.81 -13.17 -11.46
C GLY A 25 6.75 -12.91 -10.29
N ASN A 26 7.96 -12.41 -10.60
CA ASN A 26 8.98 -12.12 -9.59
C ASN A 26 8.55 -10.98 -8.66
N CYS A 27 9.16 -10.90 -7.47
CA CYS A 27 8.84 -9.84 -6.51
C CYS A 27 9.05 -8.45 -7.13
N GLU A 28 8.06 -7.56 -7.07
CA GLU A 28 8.17 -6.23 -7.69
C GLU A 28 9.13 -5.27 -6.98
N VAL A 29 9.66 -5.66 -5.82
CA VAL A 29 10.60 -4.87 -5.01
C VAL A 29 12.04 -5.31 -5.24
N CYS A 30 12.31 -6.61 -5.15
CA CYS A 30 13.67 -7.15 -5.26
C CYS A 30 13.93 -7.93 -6.55
N ASN A 31 12.90 -8.13 -7.38
CA ASN A 31 12.91 -8.88 -8.64
C ASN A 31 13.39 -10.34 -8.51
N LYS A 32 13.20 -10.96 -7.34
CA LYS A 32 13.54 -12.37 -7.08
C LYS A 32 12.29 -13.26 -7.01
N HIS A 33 12.49 -14.55 -7.25
CA HIS A 33 11.48 -15.59 -7.08
C HIS A 33 10.97 -15.67 -5.63
N PHE A 34 9.69 -15.95 -5.46
CA PHE A 34 9.06 -16.25 -4.17
C PHE A 34 8.06 -17.40 -4.31
N ASP A 35 8.11 -18.36 -3.39
CA ASP A 35 7.14 -19.47 -3.36
C ASP A 35 5.80 -19.05 -2.76
N THR A 36 5.84 -18.23 -1.71
CA THR A 36 4.65 -17.66 -1.06
C THR A 36 4.61 -16.15 -1.29
N GLY A 37 3.65 -15.72 -2.10
CA GLY A 37 3.44 -14.31 -2.40
C GLY A 37 2.57 -13.60 -1.37
N TYR A 38 2.78 -12.30 -1.28
CA TYR A 38 1.89 -11.37 -0.60
C TYR A 38 1.54 -10.25 -1.57
N MET A 39 0.36 -9.67 -1.43
CA MET A 39 -0.09 -8.49 -2.13
C MET A 39 -0.32 -7.38 -1.11
N LEU A 40 0.26 -6.21 -1.37
CA LEU A 40 0.07 -5.00 -0.61
C LEU A 40 -0.77 -4.03 -1.45
N VAL A 41 -1.91 -3.64 -0.91
CA VAL A 41 -2.82 -2.67 -1.50
C VAL A 41 -2.70 -1.37 -0.70
N GLU A 42 -2.29 -0.30 -1.38
CA GLU A 42 -2.37 1.05 -0.85
C GLU A 42 -3.77 1.62 -1.08
N GLN A 43 -4.30 2.32 -0.08
CA GLN A 43 -5.61 2.94 -0.13
C GLN A 43 -5.52 4.35 0.43
N ARG A 44 -6.00 5.35 -0.32
CA ARG A 44 -6.03 6.72 0.15
C ARG A 44 -7.24 6.93 1.05
N VAL A 45 -6.98 7.47 2.25
CA VAL A 45 -8.02 7.90 3.17
C VAL A 45 -8.55 9.24 2.70
N TYR A 46 -9.87 9.37 2.61
CA TYR A 46 -10.54 10.62 2.32
C TYR A 46 -11.78 10.77 3.20
N TYR A 47 -12.15 12.01 3.49
CA TYR A 47 -13.41 12.27 4.17
C TYR A 47 -14.55 12.34 3.15
N SER A 48 -15.54 11.47 3.30
CA SER A 48 -16.71 11.47 2.44
C SER A 48 -17.82 12.30 3.06
N ASN A 49 -18.17 13.41 2.41
CA ASN A 49 -19.23 14.31 2.86
C ASN A 49 -20.63 13.68 2.80
N ILE A 50 -20.81 12.59 2.04
CA ILE A 50 -22.10 11.89 1.88
C ILE A 50 -22.40 11.04 3.11
N ILE A 51 -21.42 10.24 3.55
CA ILE A 51 -21.54 9.35 4.71
C ILE A 51 -21.08 10.02 6.02
N GLN A 52 -20.60 11.27 5.94
CA GLN A 52 -20.02 12.03 7.05
C GLN A 52 -18.96 11.23 7.84
N ALA A 53 -18.13 10.48 7.12
CA ALA A 53 -17.13 9.58 7.70
C ALA A 53 -15.89 9.45 6.80
N GLU A 54 -14.78 9.01 7.38
CA GLU A 54 -13.59 8.62 6.63
C GLU A 54 -13.86 7.35 5.82
N SER A 55 -13.38 7.32 4.59
CA SER A 55 -13.49 6.18 3.69
C SER A 55 -12.18 5.97 2.93
N LEU A 56 -12.09 4.82 2.25
CA LEU A 56 -10.89 4.39 1.54
C LEU A 56 -11.15 4.37 0.04
N SER A 57 -10.24 4.96 -0.73
CA SER A 57 -10.27 4.94 -2.19
C SER A 57 -9.00 4.32 -2.74
N HIS A 58 -9.13 3.61 -3.87
CA HIS A 58 -8.00 3.09 -4.64
C HIS A 58 -7.53 4.07 -5.73
N HIS A 59 -8.15 5.25 -5.84
CA HIS A 59 -7.84 6.19 -6.91
C HIS A 59 -6.41 6.74 -6.76
N LYS A 60 -5.57 6.52 -7.79
CA LYS A 60 -4.13 6.83 -7.81
C LYS A 60 -3.32 6.15 -6.69
N CYS A 61 -3.74 4.98 -6.24
CA CYS A 61 -2.98 4.19 -5.26
C CYS A 61 -2.24 3.04 -5.95
N ARG A 62 -1.17 2.56 -5.32
CA ARG A 62 -0.37 1.45 -5.83
C ARG A 62 -0.80 0.10 -5.24
N THR A 63 -0.84 -0.93 -6.08
CA THR A 63 -0.91 -2.32 -5.64
C THR A 63 0.37 -3.00 -6.05
N VAL A 64 1.03 -3.69 -5.11
CA VAL A 64 2.28 -4.41 -5.37
C VAL A 64 2.26 -5.81 -4.80
N PHE A 65 3.07 -6.71 -5.36
CA PHE A 65 3.21 -8.07 -4.85
C PHE A 65 4.66 -8.52 -4.71
N GLY A 66 4.89 -9.47 -3.81
CA GLY A 66 6.22 -10.03 -3.56
C GLY A 66 6.38 -10.66 -2.19
N HIS A 67 7.63 -10.72 -1.72
CA HIS A 67 7.94 -11.20 -0.37
C HIS A 67 7.36 -10.29 0.69
N LYS A 68 6.86 -10.87 1.79
CA LYS A 68 6.32 -10.14 2.94
C LYS A 68 7.25 -9.03 3.44
N ASN A 69 8.53 -9.34 3.60
CA ASN A 69 9.51 -8.39 4.13
C ASN A 69 9.74 -7.22 3.18
N CYS A 70 9.82 -7.48 1.87
CA CYS A 70 9.97 -6.44 0.86
C CYS A 70 8.79 -5.47 0.87
N LEU A 71 7.58 -6.00 1.04
CA LEU A 71 6.37 -5.19 1.12
C LEU A 71 6.29 -4.38 2.42
N ALA A 72 6.74 -4.95 3.54
CA ALA A 72 6.77 -4.25 4.83
C ALA A 72 7.67 -2.99 4.77
N THR A 73 8.82 -3.08 4.11
CA THR A 73 9.72 -1.93 3.92
C THR A 73 9.04 -0.76 3.20
N LEU A 74 8.12 -1.04 2.26
CA LEU A 74 7.36 0.02 1.58
C LEU A 74 6.40 0.74 2.54
N THR A 75 5.83 0.03 3.52
CA THR A 75 4.91 0.62 4.50
C THR A 75 5.62 1.44 5.59
N GLU A 76 6.89 1.13 5.86
CA GLU A 76 7.70 1.82 6.86
C GLU A 76 8.39 3.07 6.27
N CYS A 77 8.81 3.02 4.99
CA CYS A 77 9.57 4.10 4.36
C CYS A 77 8.69 5.30 3.95
N GLU A 78 7.44 5.09 3.53
CA GLU A 78 6.55 6.17 3.07
C GLU A 78 6.09 7.10 4.21
N GLN A 79 6.26 6.71 5.48
CA GLN A 79 6.07 7.62 6.62
C GLN A 79 7.18 8.68 6.75
N SER A 80 8.32 8.49 6.06
CA SER A 80 9.50 9.36 6.17
C SER A 80 9.71 10.31 4.98
N LYS A 81 8.99 10.13 3.86
CA LYS A 81 9.17 10.95 2.65
C LYS A 81 8.39 12.27 2.64
N HIS A 82 7.66 12.59 3.70
CA HIS A 82 6.98 13.88 3.88
C HIS A 82 7.80 14.89 4.69
N LEU A 83 9.14 14.71 4.77
CA LEU A 83 10.04 15.62 5.48
C LEU A 83 11.19 16.18 4.62
N GLU A 84 11.15 16.04 3.29
CA GLU A 84 12.19 16.63 2.44
C GLU A 84 11.62 17.61 1.41
N LYS A 85 11.57 18.87 1.90
CA LYS A 85 11.76 20.17 1.24
C LYS A 85 10.67 20.74 0.34
#